data_AF-F0SYZ5-F1
#
_entry.id   AF-F0SYZ5-F1
#
_cell.length_a   1.000
_cell.length_b   1.000
_cell.length_c   1.000
_cell.angle_alpha   90.00
_cell.angle_beta   90.00
_cell.angle_gamma   90.00
#
_symmetry.space_group_name_H-M   'P 1'
#
loop_
_entity.id
_entity.type
_entity.pdbx_description
1 polymer ?
#
loop_
_entity_poly.entity_id
_entity_poly.type
_entity_poly.pdbx_seq_one_letter_code
_entity_poly.pdbx_strand_id
1 'polypeptide(L)'
;MKGKFLKRLTIFAVWTVLLGISFYTAFATKSDTAANKERLQQLQTEYSNKQLEIEAEIGSMPRNTEEDWKKIREAENNLKNMPMQPEANQLMHELSTPISEQPKENLETRIFYSRDALETQNYIALAADEKDPAILASYQKSAKIMEHKKSLLDQVEKDFKEGKGTYEEWNKRIDELMAIDPCR
;
A
#
# COMPACT_ATOMS: atom_id res chain seq x y z
N MET A 1 -31.89 55.75 19.82
CA MET A 1 -31.61 54.33 19.53
C MET A 1 -31.41 54.12 18.02
N LYS A 2 -30.22 54.36 17.45
CA LYS A 2 -30.00 54.29 15.98
C LYS A 2 -28.60 53.77 15.57
N GLY A 3 -28.03 52.81 16.32
CA GLY A 3 -26.63 52.38 16.10
C GLY A 3 -26.40 50.86 16.03
N LYS A 4 -27.44 50.02 16.06
CA LYS A 4 -27.27 48.55 16.13
C LYS A 4 -27.69 47.79 14.86
N PHE A 5 -28.40 48.44 13.93
CA PHE A 5 -28.88 47.78 12.71
C PHE A 5 -27.84 47.77 11.57
N LEU A 6 -27.06 48.84 11.37
CA LEU A 6 -26.05 48.87 10.30
C LEU A 6 -24.91 47.84 10.49
N LYS A 7 -24.52 47.52 11.74
CA LYS A 7 -23.46 46.53 12.01
C LYS A 7 -23.89 45.09 11.72
N ARG A 8 -25.19 44.78 11.69
CA ARG A 8 -25.69 43.42 11.41
C ARG A 8 -25.78 43.12 9.91
N LEU A 9 -26.08 44.13 9.10
CA LEU A 9 -26.19 43.99 7.64
C LEU A 9 -24.83 43.74 6.96
N THR A 10 -23.75 44.37 7.43
CA THR A 10 -22.40 44.16 6.89
C THR A 10 -21.82 42.79 7.26
N ILE A 11 -22.14 42.26 8.43
CA ILE A 11 -21.71 40.90 8.82
C ILE A 11 -22.42 39.86 7.93
N PHE A 12 -23.72 40.01 7.67
CA PHE A 12 -24.45 39.05 6.83
C PHE A 12 -23.91 38.97 5.38
N ALA A 13 -23.57 40.12 4.78
CA ALA A 13 -23.02 40.17 3.42
C ALA A 13 -21.66 39.47 3.30
N VAL A 14 -20.79 39.62 4.32
CA VAL A 14 -19.46 38.97 4.37
C VAL A 14 -19.59 37.45 4.50
N TRP A 15 -20.57 36.97 5.29
CA TRP A 15 -20.83 35.52 5.42
C TRP A 15 -21.37 34.89 4.14
N THR A 16 -22.22 35.59 3.38
CA THR A 16 -22.71 35.08 2.09
C THR A 16 -21.62 35.02 1.01
N VAL A 17 -20.65 35.95 1.02
CA VAL A 17 -19.52 35.89 0.08
C VAL A 17 -18.55 34.77 0.46
N LEU A 18 -18.28 34.58 1.76
CA LEU A 18 -17.46 33.45 2.26
C LEU A 18 -18.08 32.09 1.96
N LEU A 19 -19.40 31.94 2.14
CA LEU A 19 -20.12 30.71 1.77
C LEU A 19 -20.13 30.49 0.25
N GLY A 20 -20.31 31.55 -0.57
CA GLY A 20 -20.25 31.45 -2.03
C GLY A 20 -18.90 30.97 -2.56
N ILE A 21 -17.79 31.47 -2.02
CA ILE A 21 -16.43 31.03 -2.39
C ILE A 21 -16.19 29.57 -1.98
N SER A 22 -16.75 29.14 -0.85
CA SER A 22 -16.66 27.75 -0.36
C SER A 22 -17.39 26.76 -1.27
N PHE A 23 -18.54 27.13 -1.83
CA PHE A 23 -19.28 26.28 -2.77
C PHE A 23 -18.64 26.23 -4.17
N TYR A 24 -18.09 27.35 -4.67
CA TYR A 24 -17.38 27.36 -5.96
C TYR A 24 -16.07 26.55 -5.93
N THR A 25 -15.32 26.63 -4.83
CA THR A 25 -14.10 25.81 -4.64
C THR A 25 -14.41 24.32 -4.50
N ALA A 26 -15.50 23.94 -3.82
CA ALA A 26 -15.95 22.56 -3.71
C ALA A 26 -16.49 21.96 -5.04
N PHE A 27 -17.02 22.79 -5.94
CA PHE A 27 -17.49 22.35 -7.26
C PHE A 27 -16.35 22.27 -8.29
N ALA A 28 -15.43 23.25 -8.28
CA ALA A 28 -14.23 23.23 -9.11
C ALA A 28 -13.32 22.02 -8.78
N THR A 29 -13.09 21.74 -7.49
CA THR A 29 -12.31 20.56 -7.05
C THR A 29 -12.95 19.22 -7.42
N LYS A 30 -14.28 19.10 -7.47
CA LYS A 30 -14.97 17.89 -7.95
C LYS A 30 -14.86 17.70 -9.47
N SER A 31 -14.86 18.78 -10.24
CA SER A 31 -14.66 18.76 -11.69
C SER A 31 -13.22 18.38 -12.05
N ASP A 32 -12.24 18.97 -11.34
CA ASP A 32 -10.82 18.72 -11.58
C ASP A 32 -10.40 17.31 -11.15
N THR A 33 -10.95 16.78 -10.04
CA THR A 33 -10.70 15.39 -9.62
C THR A 33 -11.29 14.36 -10.58
N ALA A 34 -12.46 14.62 -11.17
CA ALA A 34 -13.04 13.74 -12.18
C ALA A 34 -12.21 13.71 -13.47
N ALA A 35 -11.78 14.89 -13.96
CA ALA A 35 -10.91 15.01 -15.12
C ALA A 35 -9.55 14.34 -14.90
N ASN A 36 -8.94 14.53 -13.72
CA ASN A 36 -7.67 13.89 -13.37
C ASN A 36 -7.80 12.36 -13.26
N LYS A 37 -8.92 11.83 -12.74
CA LYS A 37 -9.19 10.38 -12.72
C LYS A 37 -9.33 9.80 -14.12
N GLU A 38 -10.05 10.48 -15.01
CA GLU A 38 -10.19 10.08 -16.40
C GLU A 38 -8.82 10.08 -17.11
N ARG A 39 -8.01 11.12 -16.88
CA ARG A 39 -6.65 11.21 -17.41
C ARG A 39 -5.75 10.09 -16.90
N LEU A 40 -5.82 9.75 -15.61
CA LEU A 40 -5.07 8.63 -15.04
C LEU A 40 -5.48 7.29 -15.65
N GLN A 41 -6.79 7.06 -15.85
CA GLN A 41 -7.29 5.84 -16.49
C GLN A 41 -6.84 5.72 -17.95
N GLN A 42 -6.80 6.84 -18.69
CA GLN A 42 -6.25 6.88 -20.04
C GLN A 42 -4.76 6.50 -20.05
N LEU A 43 -3.95 7.09 -19.17
CA LEU A 43 -2.52 6.79 -19.07
C LEU A 43 -2.24 5.33 -18.69
N GLN A 44 -3.05 4.74 -17.80
CA GLN A 44 -2.97 3.32 -17.46
C GLN A 44 -3.33 2.42 -18.64
N THR A 45 -4.36 2.80 -19.41
CA THR A 45 -4.78 2.07 -20.61
C THR A 45 -3.73 2.14 -21.71
N GLU A 46 -3.15 3.32 -21.96
CA GLU A 46 -2.04 3.50 -22.92
C GLU A 46 -0.81 2.68 -22.53
N TYR A 47 -0.46 2.67 -21.24
CA TYR A 47 0.64 1.85 -20.73
C TYR A 47 0.38 0.36 -20.94
N SER A 48 -0.82 -0.13 -20.61
CA SER A 48 -1.23 -1.52 -20.81
C SER A 48 -1.22 -1.92 -22.28
N ASN A 49 -1.72 -1.07 -23.17
CA ASN A 49 -1.72 -1.35 -24.62
C ASN A 49 -0.30 -1.46 -25.15
N LYS A 50 0.59 -0.55 -24.71
CA LYS A 50 2.01 -0.58 -25.09
C LYS A 50 2.72 -1.84 -24.59
N GLN A 51 2.39 -2.32 -23.38
CA GLN A 51 2.92 -3.59 -22.88
C GLN A 51 2.47 -4.75 -23.78
N LEU A 52 1.19 -4.82 -24.12
CA LEU A 52 0.64 -5.87 -24.99
C LEU A 52 1.26 -5.86 -26.39
N GLU A 53 1.50 -4.67 -26.96
CA GLU A 53 2.21 -4.54 -28.25
C GLU A 53 3.63 -5.09 -28.17
N ILE A 54 4.40 -4.73 -27.13
CA ILE A 54 5.77 -5.22 -26.93
C ILE A 54 5.79 -6.73 -26.66
N GLU A 55 4.83 -7.25 -25.88
CA GLU A 55 4.69 -8.69 -25.64
C GLU A 55 4.38 -9.47 -26.93
N ALA A 56 3.52 -8.92 -27.79
CA ALA A 56 3.25 -9.49 -29.11
C ALA A 56 4.48 -9.46 -30.02
N GLU A 57 5.23 -8.35 -30.01
CA GLU A 57 6.50 -8.22 -30.72
C GLU A 57 7.51 -9.29 -30.27
N ILE A 58 7.73 -9.43 -28.95
CA ILE A 58 8.60 -10.46 -28.35
C ILE A 58 8.12 -11.88 -28.73
N GLY A 59 6.80 -12.10 -28.70
CA GLY A 59 6.17 -13.35 -29.12
C GLY A 59 6.51 -13.71 -30.57
N SER A 60 6.54 -12.72 -31.46
CA SER A 60 6.81 -12.88 -32.90
C SER A 60 8.29 -13.05 -33.27
N MET A 61 9.22 -12.80 -32.35
CA MET A 61 10.66 -12.88 -32.64
C MET A 61 11.10 -14.31 -32.99
N PRO A 62 12.03 -14.49 -33.95
CA PRO A 62 12.61 -15.79 -34.26
C PRO A 62 13.33 -16.38 -33.03
N ARG A 63 13.44 -17.70 -32.94
CA ARG A 63 14.05 -18.42 -31.80
C ARG A 63 15.07 -19.47 -32.27
N ASN A 64 15.71 -19.17 -33.39
CA ASN A 64 16.51 -20.16 -34.13
C ASN A 64 17.99 -20.12 -33.72
N THR A 65 18.46 -19.00 -33.20
CA THR A 65 19.87 -18.79 -32.83
C THR A 65 20.02 -18.21 -31.42
N GLU A 66 21.20 -18.36 -30.83
CA GLU A 66 21.52 -17.74 -29.53
C GLU A 66 21.46 -16.20 -29.60
N GLU A 67 21.73 -15.62 -30.77
CA GLU A 67 21.63 -14.18 -30.99
C GLU A 67 20.16 -13.70 -31.02
N ASP A 68 19.23 -14.54 -31.48
CA ASP A 68 17.80 -14.27 -31.37
C ASP A 68 17.34 -14.32 -29.90
N TRP A 69 17.78 -15.32 -29.14
CA TRP A 69 17.49 -15.43 -27.70
C TRP A 69 18.10 -14.29 -26.89
N LYS A 70 19.24 -13.73 -27.32
CA LYS A 70 19.81 -12.54 -26.72
C LYS A 70 18.91 -11.31 -26.94
N LYS A 71 18.38 -11.13 -28.15
CA LYS A 71 17.45 -10.03 -28.48
C LYS A 71 16.13 -10.14 -27.73
N ILE A 72 15.61 -11.37 -27.59
CA ILE A 72 14.39 -11.64 -26.79
C ILE A 72 14.62 -11.25 -25.33
N ARG A 73 15.72 -11.70 -24.70
CA ARG A 73 16.03 -11.35 -23.30
C ARG A 73 16.22 -9.85 -23.09
N GLU A 74 16.82 -9.16 -24.05
CA GLU A 74 16.98 -7.71 -24.01
C GLU A 74 15.63 -6.99 -24.07
N ALA A 75 14.74 -7.44 -24.97
CA ALA A 75 13.38 -6.90 -25.09
C ALA A 75 12.53 -7.20 -23.84
N GLU A 76 12.59 -8.40 -23.27
CA GLU A 76 11.94 -8.76 -22.01
C GLU A 76 12.43 -7.91 -20.83
N ASN A 77 13.74 -7.65 -20.77
CA ASN A 77 14.31 -6.79 -19.75
C ASN A 77 13.87 -5.32 -19.91
N ASN A 78 13.75 -4.85 -21.15
CA ASN A 78 13.23 -3.51 -21.44
C ASN A 78 11.74 -3.39 -21.08
N LEU A 79 10.93 -4.42 -21.33
CA LEU A 79 9.53 -4.48 -20.93
C LEU A 79 9.39 -4.46 -19.40
N LYS A 80 10.16 -5.29 -18.68
CA LYS A 80 10.17 -5.36 -17.22
C LYS A 80 10.51 -4.03 -16.56
N ASN A 81 11.39 -3.25 -17.19
CA ASN A 81 11.84 -1.95 -16.69
C ASN A 81 11.11 -0.77 -17.32
N MET A 82 10.02 -0.99 -18.07
CA MET A 82 9.29 0.09 -18.74
C MET A 82 8.63 1.00 -17.71
N PRO A 83 9.06 2.27 -17.57
CA PRO A 83 8.47 3.17 -16.58
C PRO A 83 7.07 3.58 -17.01
N MET A 84 6.13 3.64 -16.05
CA MET A 84 4.88 4.36 -16.25
C MET A 84 5.20 5.87 -16.38
N GLN A 85 4.44 6.60 -17.20
CA GLN A 85 4.74 8.01 -17.46
C GLN A 85 4.77 8.83 -16.15
N PRO A 86 5.70 9.79 -16.00
CA PRO A 86 5.79 10.64 -14.81
C PRO A 86 4.48 11.35 -14.45
N GLU A 87 3.69 11.72 -15.47
CA GLU A 87 2.35 12.32 -15.32
C GLU A 87 1.38 11.39 -14.57
N ALA A 88 1.43 10.08 -14.82
CA ALA A 88 0.57 9.13 -14.12
C ALA A 88 0.95 9.02 -12.63
N ASN A 89 2.24 9.05 -12.31
CA ASN A 89 2.71 9.05 -10.92
C ASN A 89 2.30 10.32 -10.18
N GLN A 90 2.38 11.47 -10.85
CA GLN A 90 1.95 12.75 -10.29
C GLN A 90 0.44 12.78 -10.08
N LEU A 91 -0.37 12.34 -11.06
CA LEU A 91 -1.82 12.25 -10.93
C LEU A 91 -2.25 11.25 -9.85
N MET A 92 -1.53 10.13 -9.69
CA MET A 92 -1.74 9.22 -8.56
C MET A 92 -1.53 9.91 -7.21
N HIS A 93 -0.50 10.75 -7.10
CA HIS A 93 -0.20 11.53 -5.89
C HIS A 93 -1.19 12.70 -5.66
N GLU A 94 -1.71 13.31 -6.72
CA GLU A 94 -2.68 14.42 -6.62
C GLU A 94 -4.12 13.94 -6.37
N LEU A 95 -4.48 12.75 -6.88
CA LEU A 95 -5.79 12.12 -6.68
C LEU A 95 -5.89 11.31 -5.39
N SER A 96 -4.75 10.96 -4.78
CA SER A 96 -4.76 10.46 -3.41
C SER A 96 -5.14 11.63 -2.50
N THR A 97 -6.31 11.51 -1.87
CA THR A 97 -6.78 12.46 -0.85
C THR A 97 -5.72 12.59 0.27
N PRO A 98 -5.71 13.61 1.12
CA PRO A 98 -4.97 13.53 2.38
C PRO A 98 -5.66 12.44 3.23
N ILE A 99 -5.13 11.22 3.21
CA ILE A 99 -5.86 10.03 3.66
C ILE A 99 -5.70 9.87 5.17
N SER A 100 -6.70 10.32 5.94
CA SER A 100 -6.84 10.02 7.36
C SER A 100 -6.96 8.51 7.66
N GLU A 101 -7.22 7.68 6.64
CA GLU A 101 -7.48 6.23 6.74
C GLU A 101 -6.36 5.33 6.18
N GLN A 102 -5.37 5.85 5.45
CA GLN A 102 -4.25 5.02 4.96
C GLN A 102 -3.41 4.38 6.06
N PRO A 103 -3.12 5.06 7.19
CA PRO A 103 -2.41 4.43 8.29
C PRO A 103 -3.14 3.19 8.83
N LYS A 104 -4.48 3.18 8.73
CA LYS A 104 -5.34 2.10 9.17
C LYS A 104 -5.33 0.91 8.21
N GLU A 105 -5.63 1.14 6.94
CA GLU A 105 -5.63 0.09 5.91
C GLU A 105 -4.23 -0.53 5.71
N ASN A 106 -3.18 0.29 5.80
CA ASN A 106 -1.80 -0.19 5.77
C ASN A 106 -1.49 -1.10 6.97
N LEU A 107 -2.00 -0.78 8.16
CA LEU A 107 -1.74 -1.56 9.36
C LEU A 107 -2.56 -2.86 9.39
N GLU A 108 -3.81 -2.84 8.95
CA GLU A 108 -4.65 -4.05 8.79
C GLU A 108 -3.99 -5.02 7.80
N THR A 109 -3.57 -4.51 6.65
CA THR A 109 -2.84 -5.27 5.63
C THR A 109 -1.53 -5.83 6.18
N ARG A 110 -0.80 -5.04 6.97
CA ARG A 110 0.47 -5.45 7.58
C ARG A 110 0.29 -6.51 8.66
N ILE A 111 -0.75 -6.42 9.50
CA ILE A 111 -1.10 -7.45 10.48
C ILE A 111 -1.43 -8.76 9.76
N PHE A 112 -2.21 -8.69 8.66
CA PHE A 112 -2.53 -9.86 7.84
C PHE A 112 -1.28 -10.55 7.30
N TYR A 113 -0.39 -9.84 6.60
CA TYR A 113 0.83 -10.44 6.04
C TYR A 113 1.80 -10.93 7.12
N SER A 114 1.86 -10.24 8.26
CA SER A 114 2.69 -10.71 9.39
C SER A 114 2.16 -12.03 9.94
N ARG A 115 0.83 -12.19 10.03
CA ARG A 115 0.21 -13.45 10.46
C ARG A 115 0.50 -14.58 9.47
N ASP A 116 0.32 -14.34 8.18
CA ASP A 116 0.61 -15.32 7.13
C ASP A 116 2.09 -15.77 7.17
N ALA A 117 3.02 -14.83 7.37
CA ALA A 117 4.44 -15.16 7.54
C ALA A 117 4.74 -16.01 8.79
N LEU A 118 3.97 -15.85 9.88
CA LEU A 118 4.11 -16.67 11.09
C LEU A 118 3.46 -18.05 10.95
N GLU A 119 2.43 -18.19 10.12
CA GLU A 119 1.73 -19.45 9.87
C GLU A 119 2.50 -20.34 8.88
N THR A 120 3.13 -19.75 7.87
CA THR A 120 3.96 -20.46 6.88
C THR A 120 5.21 -21.12 7.49
N GLN A 121 5.75 -20.56 8.57
CA GLN A 121 6.92 -21.10 9.27
C GLN A 121 6.53 -22.15 10.34
N ASN A 122 6.26 -23.37 9.89
CA ASN A 122 5.75 -24.46 10.75
C ASN A 122 6.86 -25.32 11.38
N TYR A 123 7.59 -24.76 12.34
CA TYR A 123 8.63 -25.50 13.10
C TYR A 123 8.08 -26.66 13.95
N ILE A 124 6.77 -26.70 14.23
CA ILE A 124 6.12 -27.83 14.92
C ILE A 124 6.14 -29.07 14.02
N ALA A 125 5.79 -28.90 12.74
CA ALA A 125 5.87 -29.99 11.76
C ALA A 125 7.32 -30.44 11.55
N LEU A 126 8.26 -29.49 11.42
CA LEU A 126 9.69 -29.81 11.28
C LEU A 126 10.24 -30.58 12.49
N ALA A 127 9.81 -30.24 13.71
CA ALA A 127 10.20 -30.97 14.92
C ALA A 127 9.61 -32.39 14.98
N ALA A 128 8.45 -32.64 14.39
CA ALA A 128 7.82 -33.97 14.41
C ALA A 128 8.57 -35.00 13.55
N ASP A 129 9.20 -34.54 12.47
CA ASP A 129 9.91 -35.40 11.51
C ASP A 129 11.42 -35.51 11.79
N GLU A 130 11.95 -34.69 12.71
CA GLU A 130 13.38 -34.61 13.02
C GLU A 130 13.84 -35.72 13.99
N LYS A 131 14.97 -36.35 13.66
CA LYS A 131 15.56 -37.47 14.42
C LYS A 131 16.86 -37.08 15.11
N ASP A 132 17.54 -36.01 14.67
CA ASP A 132 18.71 -35.47 15.33
C ASP A 132 18.30 -34.71 16.61
N PRO A 133 18.76 -35.10 17.81
CA PRO A 133 18.40 -34.46 19.07
C PRO A 133 18.77 -32.97 19.16
N ALA A 134 19.88 -32.55 18.54
CA ALA A 134 20.32 -31.17 18.57
C ALA A 134 19.44 -30.28 17.66
N ILE A 135 19.08 -30.79 16.48
CA ILE A 135 18.19 -30.10 15.54
C ILE A 135 16.76 -30.07 16.08
N LEU A 136 16.30 -31.17 16.67
CA LEU A 136 14.99 -31.27 17.33
C LEU A 136 14.82 -30.22 18.43
N ALA A 137 15.82 -30.07 19.31
CA ALA A 137 15.79 -29.06 20.36
C ALA A 137 15.74 -27.64 19.79
N SER A 138 16.44 -27.39 18.68
CA SER A 138 16.39 -26.13 17.95
C SER A 138 14.99 -25.85 17.40
N TYR A 139 14.39 -26.80 16.66
CA TYR A 139 13.04 -26.64 16.12
C TYR A 139 11.98 -26.46 17.20
N GLN A 140 12.08 -27.16 18.33
CA GLN A 140 11.18 -26.96 19.46
C GLN A 140 11.31 -25.56 20.09
N LYS A 141 12.55 -25.02 20.16
CA LYS A 141 12.78 -23.64 20.61
C LYS A 141 12.18 -22.64 19.62
N SER A 142 12.43 -22.83 18.33
CA SER A 142 11.86 -21.99 17.26
C SER A 142 10.34 -22.02 17.27
N ALA A 143 9.72 -23.19 17.45
CA ALA A 143 8.27 -23.33 17.56
C ALA A 143 7.69 -22.51 18.73
N LYS A 144 8.34 -22.51 19.90
CA LYS A 144 7.92 -21.68 21.05
C LYS A 144 8.05 -20.19 20.76
N ILE A 145 9.11 -19.77 20.07
CA ILE A 145 9.30 -18.37 19.66
C ILE A 145 8.20 -17.95 18.69
N MET A 146 7.87 -18.79 17.71
CA MET A 146 6.80 -18.51 16.75
C MET A 146 5.44 -18.40 17.42
N GLU A 147 5.12 -19.27 18.38
CA GLU A 147 3.87 -19.19 19.13
C GLU A 147 3.80 -17.91 19.97
N HIS A 148 4.91 -17.52 20.59
CA HIS A 148 4.98 -16.26 21.32
C HIS A 148 4.76 -15.04 20.39
N LYS A 149 5.36 -15.05 19.19
CA LYS A 149 5.11 -14.02 18.18
C LYS A 149 3.63 -13.96 17.78
N LYS A 150 2.97 -15.09 17.53
CA LYS A 150 1.53 -15.10 17.20
C LYS A 150 0.71 -14.43 18.30
N SER A 151 0.95 -14.80 19.55
CA SER A 151 0.28 -14.19 20.71
C SER A 151 0.51 -12.67 20.82
N LEU A 152 1.73 -12.20 20.54
CA LEU A 152 2.02 -10.76 20.55
C LEU A 152 1.35 -10.02 19.39
N LEU A 153 1.28 -10.63 18.20
CA LEU A 153 0.60 -10.05 17.04
C LEU A 153 -0.91 -9.96 17.28
N ASP A 154 -1.51 -10.97 17.92
CA ASP A 154 -2.93 -10.94 18.33
C ASP A 154 -3.21 -9.79 19.31
N GLN A 155 -2.28 -9.52 20.23
CA GLN A 155 -2.39 -8.39 21.14
C GLN A 155 -2.29 -7.05 20.39
N VAL A 156 -1.40 -6.94 19.39
CA VAL A 156 -1.32 -5.73 18.54
C VAL A 156 -2.62 -5.51 17.76
N GLU A 157 -3.18 -6.56 17.17
CA GLU A 157 -4.46 -6.46 16.44
C GLU A 157 -5.62 -6.06 17.36
N LYS A 158 -5.67 -6.63 18.56
CA LYS A 158 -6.67 -6.26 19.57
C LYS A 158 -6.55 -4.80 19.98
N ASP A 159 -5.35 -4.35 20.32
CA ASP A 159 -5.09 -2.96 20.73
C ASP A 159 -5.44 -1.98 19.60
N PHE A 160 -5.12 -2.34 18.35
CA PHE A 160 -5.48 -1.60 17.15
C PHE A 160 -7.00 -1.49 16.98
N LYS A 161 -7.74 -2.60 17.05
CA LYS A 161 -9.21 -2.61 16.93
C LYS A 161 -9.90 -1.83 18.05
N GLU A 162 -9.31 -1.82 19.24
CA GLU A 162 -9.79 -1.08 20.41
C GLU A 162 -9.31 0.39 20.44
N GLY A 163 -8.50 0.84 19.47
CA GLY A 163 -7.97 2.21 19.40
C GLY A 163 -6.99 2.56 20.52
N LYS A 164 -6.32 1.56 21.12
CA LYS A 164 -5.36 1.71 22.22
C LYS A 164 -3.94 1.95 21.70
N GLY A 165 -3.66 3.17 21.25
CA GLY A 165 -2.34 3.61 20.80
C GLY A 165 -2.38 4.41 19.50
N THR A 166 -1.21 4.71 18.96
CA THR A 166 -1.04 5.36 17.65
C THR A 166 -0.60 4.38 16.57
N TYR A 167 -0.78 4.75 15.30
CA TYR A 167 -0.30 3.97 14.16
C TYR A 167 1.21 3.71 14.19
N GLU A 168 2.00 4.67 14.67
CA GLU A 168 3.45 4.53 14.80
C GLU A 168 3.83 3.50 15.87
N GLU A 169 3.11 3.50 17.00
CA GLU A 169 3.33 2.53 18.08
C GLU A 169 3.00 1.10 17.63
N TRP A 170 1.90 0.89 16.91
CA TRP A 170 1.54 -0.43 16.40
C TRP A 170 2.51 -0.92 15.34
N ASN A 171 2.92 -0.06 14.39
CA ASN A 171 3.93 -0.42 13.39
C ASN A 171 5.26 -0.81 14.04
N LYS A 172 5.72 -0.04 15.03
CA LYS A 172 6.94 -0.35 15.78
C LYS A 172 6.88 -1.70 16.49
N ARG A 173 5.75 -2.03 17.13
CA ARG A 173 5.55 -3.33 17.78
C ARG A 173 5.58 -4.50 16.78
N ILE A 174 5.05 -4.31 15.57
CA ILE A 174 5.15 -5.31 14.50
C ILE A 174 6.60 -5.45 14.02
N ASP A 175 7.33 -4.35 13.85
CA ASP A 175 8.75 -4.38 13.48
C ASP A 175 9.61 -5.14 14.50
N GLU A 176 9.43 -4.83 15.79
CA GLU A 176 10.13 -5.50 16.88
C GLU A 176 9.82 -7.01 16.91
N LEU A 177 8.57 -7.39 16.65
CA LEU A 177 8.12 -8.78 16.60
C LEU A 177 8.75 -9.56 15.43
N MET A 178 8.84 -8.94 14.26
CA MET A 178 9.41 -9.56 13.06
C MET A 178 10.94 -9.63 13.13
N ALA A 179 11.59 -8.74 13.88
CA ALA A 179 13.05 -8.74 14.08
C ALA A 179 13.56 -9.88 14.99
N ILE A 180 12.70 -10.52 15.79
CA ILE A 180 13.11 -11.66 16.63
C ILE A 180 13.47 -12.84 15.71
N ASP A 181 14.71 -13.30 15.74
CA ASP A 181 15.15 -14.46 14.95
C ASP A 181 14.65 -15.76 15.61
N PRO A 182 13.81 -16.58 14.95
CA PRO A 182 13.33 -17.85 15.51
C PRO A 182 14.44 -18.90 15.64
N CYS A 183 15.58 -18.72 14.98
CA CYS A 183 16.69 -19.68 14.94
C CYS A 183 17.83 -19.33 15.92
N ARG A 184 17.73 -18.24 16.69
CA ARG A 184 18.73 -17.81 17.70
C ARG A 184 18.18 -17.84 19.11
#